data_AF-A0A5F2I1C0-F1
#
_entry.id   AF-A0A5F2I1C0-F1
#
_cell.length_a   1.000
_cell.length_b   1.000
_cell.length_c   1.000
_cell.angle_alpha   90.00
_cell.angle_beta   90.00
_cell.angle_gamma   90.00
#
_symmetry.space_group_name_H-M   'P 1'
#
loop_
_entity.id
_entity.type
_entity.pdbx_description
1 polymer ?
#
loop_
_entity_poly.entity_id
_entity_poly.type
_entity_poly.pdbx_seq_one_letter_code
_entity_poly.pdbx_strand_id
1 'polypeptide(L)'
;LADYIHSTRRSSMGALLPSATGASFALAAILESGGNIGMLVDQKFSSGVETTFFGRLCQSNPMLGMLARHYDCDVYPARCVRLPGNRFRLEIEDKLTLPRAEDGSVDVAATTQLLTDVVE
;
A
#
# COMPACT_ATOMS: atom_id res chain seq x y z
N LEU A 1 -11.10 13.40 19.69
CA LEU A 1 -9.88 12.92 18.99
C LEU A 1 -10.20 12.37 17.61
N ALA A 2 -11.12 11.39 17.48
CA ALA A 2 -11.54 10.85 16.18
C ALA A 2 -12.05 11.95 15.22
N ASP A 3 -12.91 12.86 15.68
CA ASP A 3 -13.43 13.95 14.85
C ASP A 3 -12.34 14.91 14.35
N TYR A 4 -11.33 15.18 15.18
CA TYR A 4 -10.17 16.00 14.82
C TYR A 4 -9.31 15.31 13.75
N ILE A 5 -9.10 13.99 13.87
CA ILE A 5 -8.37 13.20 12.86
C ILE A 5 -9.14 13.19 11.54
N HIS A 6 -10.46 12.96 11.58
CA HIS A 6 -11.28 12.93 10.37
C HIS A 6 -11.38 14.30 9.69
N SER A 7 -11.54 15.40 10.44
CA SER A 7 -11.61 16.74 9.87
C SER A 7 -10.30 17.16 9.20
N THR A 8 -9.15 16.90 9.86
CA THR A 8 -7.82 17.24 9.34
C THR A 8 -7.46 16.41 8.10
N ARG A 9 -7.88 15.14 8.04
CA ARG A 9 -7.58 14.29 6.89
C ARG A 9 -8.49 14.57 5.70
N ARG A 10 -9.78 14.90 5.91
CA ARG A 10 -10.71 15.29 4.83
C ARG A 10 -10.26 16.53 4.09
N SER A 11 -9.67 17.51 4.79
CA SER A 11 -9.18 18.74 4.15
C SER A 11 -7.91 18.56 3.32
N SER A 12 -7.21 17.43 3.45
CA SER A 12 -5.81 17.32 3.02
C SER A 12 -5.47 16.04 2.23
N MET A 13 -6.25 14.96 2.36
CA MET A 13 -5.90 13.60 1.88
C MET A 13 -6.94 12.99 0.93
N GLY A 14 -7.90 13.76 0.41
CA GLY A 14 -8.96 13.23 -0.45
C GLY A 14 -9.92 12.28 0.28
N ALA A 15 -10.44 11.27 -0.43
CA ALA A 15 -11.35 10.28 0.14
C ALA A 15 -10.58 9.24 1.00
N LEU A 16 -10.93 9.15 2.28
CA LEU A 16 -10.36 8.15 3.19
C LEU A 16 -11.26 6.92 3.22
N LEU A 17 -10.68 5.77 2.89
CA LEU A 17 -11.37 4.49 2.99
C LEU A 17 -10.90 3.77 4.26
N PRO A 18 -11.80 3.43 5.19
CA PRO A 18 -11.43 2.58 6.32
C PRO A 18 -11.00 1.21 5.80
N SER A 19 -9.97 0.61 6.42
CA SER A 19 -9.60 -0.78 6.16
C SER A 19 -10.67 -1.71 6.73
N ALA A 20 -11.75 -1.89 5.98
CA ALA A 20 -12.91 -2.69 6.30
C ALA A 20 -13.33 -3.55 5.09
N THR A 21 -14.17 -4.55 5.33
CA THR A 21 -14.77 -5.36 4.27
C THR A 21 -15.46 -4.45 3.24
N GLY A 22 -15.02 -4.51 1.98
CA GLY A 22 -15.53 -3.68 0.88
C GLY A 22 -14.67 -2.48 0.49
N ALA A 23 -13.63 -2.13 1.25
CA ALA A 23 -12.67 -1.08 0.87
C ALA A 23 -11.99 -1.37 -0.47
N SER A 24 -11.78 -2.65 -0.79
CA SER A 24 -11.23 -3.10 -2.07
C SER A 24 -12.02 -2.62 -3.28
N PHE A 25 -13.37 -2.56 -3.22
CA PHE A 25 -14.20 -2.09 -4.32
C PHE A 25 -14.05 -0.60 -4.57
N ALA A 26 -13.95 0.19 -3.50
CA ALA A 26 -13.76 1.63 -3.63
C ALA A 26 -12.35 1.97 -4.16
N LEU A 27 -11.34 1.19 -3.77
CA LEU A 27 -9.98 1.30 -4.33
C LEU A 27 -9.96 0.89 -5.81
N ALA A 28 -10.57 -0.24 -6.15
CA ALA A 28 -10.75 -0.69 -7.54
C ALA A 28 -11.39 0.41 -8.43
N ALA A 29 -12.49 1.01 -7.98
CA ALA A 29 -13.17 2.08 -8.71
C ALA A 29 -12.29 3.32 -8.93
N ILE A 30 -11.41 3.67 -7.98
CA ILE A 30 -10.46 4.77 -8.14
C ILE A 30 -9.46 4.45 -9.26
N LEU A 31 -8.88 3.24 -9.27
CA LEU A 31 -7.95 2.81 -10.31
C LEU A 31 -8.63 2.73 -11.69
N GLU A 32 -9.87 2.22 -11.76
CA GLU A 32 -10.67 2.19 -13.00
C GLU A 32 -10.87 3.58 -13.61
N SER A 33 -11.02 4.59 -12.76
CA SER A 33 -11.15 5.99 -13.18
C SER A 33 -9.81 6.67 -13.53
N GLY A 34 -8.69 5.94 -13.49
CA GLY A 34 -7.34 6.47 -13.73
C GLY A 34 -6.78 7.28 -12.55
N GLY A 35 -7.37 7.14 -11.36
CA GLY A 35 -6.91 7.78 -10.13
C GLY A 35 -5.73 7.06 -9.48
N ASN A 36 -5.14 7.70 -8.46
CA ASN A 36 -4.04 7.15 -7.67
C ASN A 36 -4.49 6.77 -6.27
N ILE A 37 -3.82 5.78 -5.69
CA ILE A 37 -4.10 5.27 -4.35
C ILE A 37 -2.83 5.28 -3.52
N GLY A 38 -2.94 5.72 -2.27
CA GLY A 38 -1.90 5.52 -1.25
C GLY A 38 -2.32 4.42 -0.28
N MET A 39 -1.41 3.50 0.02
CA MET A 39 -1.64 2.40 0.96
C MET A 39 -0.48 2.27 1.96
N LEU A 40 -0.81 1.96 3.21
CA LEU A 40 0.17 1.47 4.18
C LEU A 40 0.26 -0.06 4.03
N VAL A 41 1.48 -0.58 3.94
CA VAL A 41 1.74 -2.00 3.60
C VAL A 41 2.28 -2.81 4.78
N ASP A 42 2.69 -2.16 5.86
CA ASP A 42 3.39 -2.71 7.02
C ASP A 42 2.47 -2.97 8.23
N GLN A 43 1.16 -2.82 8.05
CA GLN A 43 0.19 -3.04 9.12
C GLN A 43 -0.14 -4.52 9.28
N LYS A 44 -0.20 -5.00 10.54
CA LYS A 44 -0.58 -6.39 10.85
C LYS A 44 -1.93 -6.74 10.21
N PHE A 45 -1.95 -7.82 9.43
CA PHE A 45 -3.15 -8.30 8.78
C PHE A 45 -3.34 -9.79 9.07
N SER A 46 -4.41 -10.17 9.77
CA SER A 46 -4.58 -11.55 10.26
C SER A 46 -4.92 -12.57 9.17
N SER A 47 -5.53 -12.12 8.08
CA SER A 47 -6.00 -12.97 6.98
C SER A 47 -5.17 -12.72 5.72
N GLY A 48 -3.86 -12.58 5.90
CA GLY A 48 -2.92 -12.18 4.87
C GLY A 48 -2.33 -13.35 4.09
N VAL A 49 -1.27 -13.03 3.35
CA VAL A 49 -0.33 -14.03 2.84
C VAL A 49 0.86 -14.11 3.78
N GLU A 50 1.47 -15.29 3.89
CA GLU A 50 2.69 -15.46 4.68
C GLU A 50 3.87 -14.76 4.01
N THR A 51 4.61 -13.99 4.79
CA THR A 51 5.83 -13.27 4.40
C THR A 51 6.84 -13.31 5.55
N THR A 52 8.07 -12.90 5.29
CA THR A 52 9.05 -12.57 6.32
C THR A 52 9.16 -11.05 6.47
N PHE A 53 9.23 -10.58 7.71
CA PHE A 53 9.54 -9.20 8.04
C PHE A 53 10.60 -9.13 9.15
N PHE A 54 11.75 -8.55 8.85
CA PHE A 54 12.99 -8.60 9.62
C PHE A 54 13.34 -10.04 10.05
N GLY A 55 13.25 -10.97 9.09
CA GLY A 55 13.53 -12.39 9.29
C GLY A 55 12.52 -13.17 10.15
N ARG A 56 11.35 -12.60 10.46
CA ARG A 56 10.28 -13.25 11.22
C ARG A 56 9.07 -13.50 10.36
N LEU A 57 8.48 -14.69 10.47
CA LEU A 57 7.22 -15.00 9.78
C LEU A 57 6.10 -14.09 10.26
N CYS A 58 5.37 -13.50 9.32
CA CYS A 58 4.22 -12.65 9.57
C CYS A 58 3.15 -12.84 8.48
N GLN A 59 1.94 -12.38 8.79
CA GLN A 59 0.83 -12.33 7.84
C GLN A 59 0.68 -10.89 7.36
N SER A 60 0.86 -10.71 6.05
CA SER A 60 0.92 -9.39 5.40
C SER A 60 -0.23 -9.18 4.43
N ASN A 61 -0.64 -7.93 4.25
CA ASN A 61 -1.80 -7.57 3.46
C ASN A 61 -1.51 -7.70 1.94
N PRO A 62 -2.15 -8.63 1.21
CA PRO A 62 -1.88 -8.83 -0.22
C PRO A 62 -2.58 -7.81 -1.13
N MET A 63 -3.36 -6.88 -0.58
CA MET A 63 -4.27 -6.04 -1.35
C MET A 63 -3.58 -5.19 -2.43
N LEU A 64 -2.39 -4.64 -2.14
CA LEU A 64 -1.65 -3.87 -3.15
C LEU A 64 -1.23 -4.77 -4.32
N GLY A 65 -0.69 -5.96 -4.04
CA GLY A 65 -0.32 -6.93 -5.09
C GLY A 65 -1.52 -7.40 -5.90
N MET A 66 -2.68 -7.59 -5.27
CA MET A 66 -3.92 -7.94 -5.98
C MET A 66 -4.40 -6.82 -6.92
N LEU A 67 -4.37 -5.56 -6.46
CA LEU A 67 -4.74 -4.41 -7.29
C LEU A 67 -3.75 -4.21 -8.45
N ALA A 68 -2.45 -4.30 -8.18
CA ALA A 68 -1.42 -4.20 -9.21
C ALA A 68 -1.54 -5.31 -10.27
N ARG A 69 -1.88 -6.55 -9.86
CA ARG A 69 -2.18 -7.63 -10.81
C ARG A 69 -3.38 -7.30 -11.70
N HIS A 70 -4.45 -6.79 -11.12
CA HIS A 70 -5.72 -6.59 -11.83
C HIS A 70 -5.68 -5.41 -12.79
N TYR A 71 -5.02 -4.31 -12.38
CA TYR A 71 -4.99 -3.06 -13.14
C TYR A 71 -3.67 -2.80 -13.87
N ASP A 72 -2.67 -3.68 -13.70
CA ASP A 72 -1.29 -3.52 -14.23
C ASP A 72 -0.71 -2.14 -13.94
N CYS A 73 -0.96 -1.62 -12.73
CA CYS A 73 -0.58 -0.28 -12.35
C CYS A 73 0.87 -0.22 -11.81
N ASP A 74 1.52 0.91 -12.05
CA ASP A 74 2.84 1.18 -11.49
C ASP A 74 2.78 1.33 -9.95
N VAL A 75 3.81 0.85 -9.25
CA VAL A 75 3.94 0.95 -7.79
C VAL A 75 5.20 1.73 -7.45
N TYR A 76 5.02 2.82 -6.69
CA TYR A 76 6.10 3.69 -6.22
C TYR A 76 6.15 3.65 -4.70
N PRO A 77 7.26 3.22 -4.08
CA PRO A 77 7.43 3.30 -2.64
C PRO A 77 7.43 4.77 -2.20
N ALA A 78 6.81 5.05 -1.07
CA ALA A 78 6.84 6.39 -0.50
C ALA A 78 6.98 6.34 1.01
N ARG A 79 7.81 7.22 1.56
CA ARG A 79 8.04 7.33 3.01
C ARG A 79 8.11 8.78 3.47
N CYS A 80 7.74 9.01 4.73
CA CYS A 80 7.76 10.32 5.34
C CYS A 80 8.90 10.43 6.35
N VAL A 81 9.82 11.37 6.11
CA VAL A 81 10.96 11.65 6.97
C VAL A 81 10.67 12.87 7.83
N ARG A 82 10.70 12.72 9.16
CA ARG A 82 10.62 13.84 10.10
C ARG A 82 11.93 14.63 10.08
N LEU A 83 11.81 15.95 9.96
CA LEU A 83 12.93 16.90 9.97
C LEU A 83 12.87 17.81 11.21
N PRO A 84 13.99 18.45 11.59
CA PRO A 84 14.00 19.48 12.62
C PRO A 84 13.02 20.62 12.34
N GLY A 85 12.47 21.21 13.40
CA GLY A 85 11.52 22.33 13.32
C GLY A 85 10.10 21.90 12.91
N ASN A 86 9.68 20.69 13.27
CA ASN A 86 8.33 20.17 12.96
C ASN A 86 8.01 20.16 11.45
N ARG A 87 9.01 19.84 10.63
CA ARG A 87 8.86 19.70 9.18
C ARG A 87 8.91 18.23 8.79
N PHE A 88 8.36 17.93 7.63
CA PHE A 88 8.32 16.57 7.08
C PHE A 88 8.71 16.62 5.62
N ARG A 89 9.45 15.61 5.15
CA ARG A 89 9.75 15.39 3.75
C ARG A 89 9.10 14.09 3.31
N LEU A 90 8.33 14.14 2.23
CA LEU A 90 7.89 12.93 1.54
C LEU A 90 8.97 12.57 0.51
N GLU A 91 9.45 11.34 0.57
CA GLU A 91 10.32 10.75 -0.43
C GLU A 91 9.48 9.74 -1.21
N ILE A 92 9.47 9.85 -2.54
CA ILE A 92 8.89 8.88 -3.46
C ILE A 92 10.07 8.28 -4.21
N GLU A 93 10.20 6.97 -4.13
CA GLU A 93 11.28 6.22 -4.77
C GLU A 93 10.91 5.83 -6.20
N ASP A 94 11.89 5.31 -6.92
CA ASP A 94 11.67 4.83 -8.28
C ASP A 94 10.65 3.70 -8.34
N LYS A 95 10.07 3.51 -9.52
CA LYS A 95 9.10 2.45 -9.77
C LYS A 95 9.66 1.07 -9.43
N LEU A 96 8.91 0.28 -8.66
CA LEU A 96 9.25 -1.12 -8.41
C LEU A 96 9.07 -1.96 -9.68
N THR A 97 10.02 -2.86 -9.91
CA THR A 97 9.83 -3.98 -10.85
C THR A 97 9.08 -5.09 -10.12
N LEU A 98 7.80 -5.25 -10.42
CA LEU A 98 6.96 -6.24 -9.76
C LEU A 98 7.27 -7.66 -10.28
N PRO A 99 7.49 -8.64 -9.39
CA PRO A 99 7.63 -10.05 -9.76
C PRO A 99 6.44 -10.53 -10.59
N ARG A 100 6.69 -11.37 -11.60
CA ARG A 100 5.66 -11.94 -12.48
C ARG A 100 5.61 -13.46 -12.32
N ALA A 101 4.41 -14.02 -12.39
CA ALA A 101 4.17 -15.46 -12.46
C ALA A 101 4.44 -16.00 -13.88
N GLU A 102 4.37 -17.32 -14.06
CA GLU A 102 4.62 -17.98 -15.36
C GLU A 102 3.69 -17.50 -16.47
N ASP A 103 2.46 -17.09 -16.13
CA ASP A 103 1.47 -16.54 -17.06
C ASP A 103 1.68 -15.04 -17.38
N GLY A 104 2.73 -14.42 -16.82
CA GLY A 104 3.05 -13.00 -16.98
C GLY A 104 2.25 -12.05 -16.09
N SER A 105 1.30 -12.55 -15.29
CA SER A 105 0.59 -11.73 -14.31
C SER A 105 1.49 -11.35 -13.14
N VAL A 106 1.24 -10.24 -12.44
CA VAL A 106 1.98 -9.89 -11.21
C VAL A 106 1.87 -11.02 -10.19
N ASP A 107 2.95 -11.56 -9.64
CA ASP A 107 2.87 -12.54 -8.55
C ASP A 107 2.51 -11.81 -7.24
N VAL A 108 1.30 -12.04 -6.73
CA VAL A 108 0.80 -11.35 -5.51
C VAL A 108 1.63 -11.73 -4.29
N ALA A 109 2.02 -13.00 -4.13
CA ALA A 109 2.74 -13.44 -2.94
C ALA A 109 4.16 -12.86 -2.94
N ALA A 110 4.87 -13.02 -4.06
CA ALA A 110 6.21 -12.45 -4.21
C ALA A 110 6.22 -10.92 -4.16
N THR A 111 5.19 -10.26 -4.71
CA THR A 111 5.02 -8.80 -4.58
C THR A 111 4.78 -8.41 -3.14
N THR A 112 3.98 -9.16 -2.38
CA THR A 112 3.74 -8.84 -0.97
C THR A 112 5.04 -8.94 -0.15
N GLN A 113 5.88 -9.94 -0.43
CA GLN A 113 7.22 -10.05 0.16
C GLN A 113 8.12 -8.88 -0.25
N LEU A 114 8.16 -8.52 -1.54
CA LEU A 114 8.93 -7.38 -2.02
C LEU A 114 8.56 -6.09 -1.29
N LEU A 115 7.26 -5.87 -1.03
CA LEU A 115 6.80 -4.68 -0.29
C LEU A 115 7.30 -4.68 1.16
N THR A 116 7.33 -5.83 1.84
CA THR A 116 7.92 -5.92 3.18
C THR A 116 9.42 -5.69 3.15
N ASP A 117 10.13 -6.22 2.14
CA ASP A 117 11.57 -6.04 1.98
C ASP A 117 11.95 -4.56 1.74
N VAL A 118 11.10 -3.81 1.04
CA VAL A 118 11.29 -2.36 0.82
C VAL A 118 11.13 -1.55 2.11
N VAL A 119 10.34 -2.06 3.07
CA VAL A 119 10.16 -1.40 4.38
C VAL A 119 11.36 -1.63 5.30
N GLU A 120 12.14 -2.69 5.10
CA GLU A 120 13.33 -3.05 5.90
C GLU A 120 14.54 -2.14 5.63
#